data_AF-A0A929ESZ2-F1
#
_entry.id   AF-A0A929ESZ2-F1
#
_cell.length_a   1.000
_cell.length_b   1.000
_cell.length_c   1.000
_cell.angle_alpha   90.00
_cell.angle_beta   90.00
_cell.angle_gamma   90.00
#
_symmetry.space_group_name_H-M   'P 1'
#
loop_
_entity.id
_entity.type
_entity.pdbx_description
1 polymer ?
#
loop_
_entity_poly.entity_id
_entity_poly.type
_entity_poly.pdbx_seq_one_letter_code
_entity_poly.pdbx_strand_id
1 'polypeptide(L)'
;MSVLEMIRNSLLASLGAAVVTKEKVEEATRRWVDEGKISRDEAERLAQDLVESGRHQLEDIQEKISETVRKGLDNFDIGSKKEFKELQARVEDLEKQLAMREEASGKEQE
;
A
#
# COMPACT_ATOMS: atom_id res chain seq x y z
N MET A 1 -11.53 -3.95 -8.34
CA MET A 1 -10.49 -2.95 -8.00
C MET A 1 -10.44 -2.84 -6.50
N SER A 2 -9.25 -3.01 -5.90
CA SER A 2 -9.08 -2.94 -4.45
C SER A 2 -9.17 -1.48 -3.99
N VAL A 3 -9.79 -1.21 -2.83
CA VAL A 3 -9.87 0.12 -2.22
C VAL A 3 -8.47 0.73 -2.02
N LEU A 4 -7.48 -0.12 -1.76
CA LEU A 4 -6.07 0.27 -1.65
C LEU A 4 -5.51 0.82 -2.98
N GLU A 5 -5.88 0.24 -4.11
CA GLU A 5 -5.46 0.72 -5.43
C GLU A 5 -6.08 2.09 -5.75
N MET A 6 -7.32 2.31 -5.32
CA MET A 6 -8.02 3.57 -5.52
C MET A 6 -7.39 4.71 -4.69
N ILE A 7 -6.99 4.43 -3.45
CA ILE A 7 -6.26 5.38 -2.58
C ILE A 7 -4.85 5.64 -3.11
N ARG A 8 -4.14 4.60 -3.57
CA ARG A 8 -2.81 4.75 -4.18
C ARG A 8 -2.88 5.62 -5.43
N ASN A 9 -3.80 5.34 -6.33
CA ASN A 9 -3.95 6.08 -7.58
C ASN A 9 -4.46 7.50 -7.33
N SER A 10 -5.36 7.71 -6.36
CA SER A 10 -5.82 9.06 -6.01
C SER A 10 -4.73 9.87 -5.29
N LEU A 11 -3.89 9.26 -4.44
CA LEU A 11 -2.72 9.92 -3.85
C LEU A 11 -1.68 10.30 -4.91
N LEU A 12 -1.38 9.40 -5.86
CA LEU A 12 -0.48 9.68 -6.97
C LEU A 12 -1.02 10.81 -7.87
N ALA A 13 -2.34 10.87 -8.07
CA ALA A 13 -2.98 11.98 -8.77
C ALA A 13 -3.03 13.27 -7.92
N SER A 14 -3.12 13.17 -6.59
CA SER A 14 -3.17 14.30 -5.64
C SER A 14 -1.79 14.91 -5.36
N LEU A 15 -0.70 14.15 -5.54
CA LEU A 15 0.68 14.66 -5.54
C LEU A 15 0.96 15.62 -6.71
N GLY A 16 -0.02 15.82 -7.59
CA GLY A 16 -0.04 16.88 -8.59
C GLY A 16 0.67 16.49 -9.87
N ALA A 17 0.45 17.28 -10.91
CA ALA A 17 1.01 17.15 -12.26
C ALA A 17 2.56 17.29 -12.33
N ALA A 18 3.27 17.09 -11.22
CA ALA A 18 4.70 17.23 -11.05
C ALA A 18 5.29 16.03 -10.29
N VAL A 19 4.95 14.80 -10.69
CA VAL A 19 5.95 13.73 -10.54
C VAL A 19 7.22 14.28 -11.18
N VAL A 20 8.26 14.46 -10.38
CA VAL A 20 9.58 14.85 -10.86
C VAL A 20 10.09 13.67 -11.68
N THR A 21 9.74 13.64 -12.96
CA THR A 21 10.26 12.63 -13.89
C THR A 21 11.63 13.07 -14.39
N LYS A 22 12.42 12.09 -14.82
CA LYS A 22 13.73 12.34 -15.43
C LYS A 22 13.65 13.39 -16.53
N GLU A 23 12.63 13.34 -17.38
CA GLU A 23 12.43 14.29 -18.48
C GLU A 23 12.22 15.72 -17.98
N LYS A 24 11.50 15.91 -16.87
CA LYS A 24 11.25 17.23 -16.27
C LYS A 24 12.47 17.80 -15.58
N VAL A 25 13.25 16.95 -14.91
CA VAL A 25 14.53 17.34 -14.32
C VAL A 25 15.50 17.79 -15.39
N GLU A 26 15.64 16.99 -16.45
CA GLU A 26 16.52 17.34 -17.56
C GLU A 26 16.05 18.59 -18.33
N GLU A 27 14.75 18.80 -18.50
CA GLU A 27 14.20 20.02 -19.09
C GLU A 27 14.56 21.26 -18.24
N ALA A 28 14.43 21.15 -16.92
CA ALA A 28 14.75 22.23 -15.99
C ALA A 28 16.26 22.56 -15.98
N THR A 29 17.12 21.56 -15.90
CA THR A 29 18.58 21.77 -15.90
C THR A 29 19.08 22.29 -17.24
N ARG A 30 18.51 21.84 -18.37
CA ARG A 30 18.82 22.41 -19.70
C ARG A 30 18.48 23.90 -19.79
N ARG A 31 17.32 24.32 -19.29
CA ARG A 31 16.96 25.75 -19.26
C ARG A 31 17.96 26.59 -18.45
N TRP A 32 18.47 26.06 -17.35
CA TRP A 32 19.48 26.76 -16.55
C TRP A 32 20.84 26.85 -17.25
N VAL A 33 21.19 25.89 -18.09
CA VAL A 33 22.37 25.99 -18.98
C VAL A 33 22.15 27.07 -20.03
N ASP A 34 20.98 27.09 -20.67
CA ASP A 34 20.64 28.08 -21.71
C ASP A 34 20.60 29.51 -21.16
N GLU A 35 20.15 29.67 -19.92
CA GLU A 35 20.17 30.94 -19.17
C GLU A 35 21.56 31.30 -18.62
N GLY A 36 22.57 30.45 -18.81
CA GLY A 36 23.93 30.66 -18.32
C GLY A 36 24.08 30.58 -16.80
N LYS A 37 23.10 30.00 -16.09
CA LYS A 37 23.08 29.90 -14.62
C LYS A 37 23.93 28.76 -14.09
N ILE A 38 24.09 27.69 -14.88
CA ILE A 38 24.92 26.53 -14.55
C ILE A 38 25.69 26.05 -15.79
N SER A 39 26.82 25.39 -15.56
CA SER A 39 27.55 24.71 -16.63
C SER A 39 26.85 23.43 -17.10
N ARG A 40 27.19 22.92 -18.30
CA ARG A 40 26.69 21.62 -18.78
C ARG A 40 27.02 20.47 -17.83
N ASP A 41 28.24 20.48 -17.28
CA ASP A 41 28.69 19.44 -16.35
C ASP A 41 27.94 19.50 -15.01
N GLU A 42 27.61 20.69 -14.51
CA GLU A 42 26.74 20.85 -13.34
C GLU A 42 25.30 20.41 -13.61
N ALA A 43 24.78 20.70 -14.79
CA ALA A 43 23.43 20.29 -15.17
C ALA A 43 23.27 18.77 -15.20
N GLU A 44 24.28 18.07 -15.70
CA GLU A 44 24.28 16.61 -15.80
C GLU A 44 24.38 15.96 -14.41
N ARG A 45 25.26 16.48 -13.55
CA ARG A 45 25.36 16.06 -12.14
C ARG A 45 24.08 16.31 -11.35
N LEU A 46 23.54 17.53 -11.41
CA LEU A 46 22.30 17.90 -10.71
C LEU A 46 21.12 17.05 -11.18
N ALA A 47 21.03 16.77 -12.48
CA ALA A 47 19.96 15.94 -12.99
C ALA A 47 20.04 14.50 -12.44
N GLN A 48 21.25 13.96 -12.40
CA GLN A 48 21.50 12.61 -11.89
C GLN A 48 21.18 12.52 -10.38
N ASP A 49 21.69 13.47 -9.59
CA ASP A 49 21.47 13.53 -8.13
C ASP A 49 19.98 13.68 -7.79
N LEU A 50 19.24 14.53 -8.52
CA LEU A 50 17.81 14.73 -8.30
C LEU A 50 16.98 13.49 -8.62
N VAL A 51 17.32 12.79 -9.71
CA VAL A 51 16.64 11.55 -10.09
C VAL A 51 16.92 10.44 -9.07
N GLU A 52 18.17 10.30 -8.65
CA GLU A 52 18.59 9.27 -7.69
C GLU A 52 18.02 9.52 -6.29
N SER A 53 18.09 10.76 -5.79
CA SER A 53 17.47 11.15 -4.53
C SER A 53 15.95 11.01 -4.57
N GLY A 54 15.32 11.34 -5.69
CA GLY A 54 13.88 11.16 -5.88
C GLY A 54 13.48 9.68 -5.81
N ARG A 55 14.26 8.79 -6.44
CA ARG A 55 14.04 7.34 -6.39
C ARG A 55 14.11 6.80 -4.97
N HIS A 56 15.14 7.19 -4.22
CA HIS A 56 15.30 6.80 -2.82
C HIS A 56 14.18 7.30 -1.93
N GLN A 57 13.79 8.57 -2.06
CA GLN A 57 12.68 9.13 -1.27
C GLN A 57 11.34 8.43 -1.59
N LEU A 58 11.10 8.05 -2.84
CA LEU A 58 9.90 7.29 -3.20
C LEU A 58 9.89 5.89 -2.57
N GLU A 59 11.03 5.19 -2.55
CA GLU A 59 11.16 3.90 -1.87
C GLU A 59 10.87 4.02 -0.36
N ASP A 60 11.48 5.00 0.31
CA ASP A 60 11.26 5.27 1.75
C ASP A 60 9.80 5.62 2.05
N ILE A 61 9.17 6.44 1.20
CA ILE A 61 7.76 6.81 1.34
C ILE A 61 6.87 5.58 1.14
N GLN A 62 7.17 4.73 0.16
CA GLN A 62 6.40 3.51 -0.09
C GLN A 62 6.47 2.55 1.10
N GLU A 63 7.63 2.41 1.72
CA GLU A 63 7.81 1.60 2.92
C GLU A 63 7.04 2.18 4.11
N LYS A 64 7.17 3.49 4.39
CA LYS A 64 6.44 4.19 5.46
C LYS A 64 4.93 4.12 5.29
N ILE A 65 4.43 4.28 4.06
CA ILE A 65 3.00 4.14 3.77
C ILE A 65 2.54 2.71 4.04
N SER A 66 3.29 1.71 3.56
CA SER A 66 2.98 0.30 3.81
C SER A 66 2.92 -0.02 5.30
N GLU A 67 3.88 0.48 6.07
CA GLU A 67 3.92 0.31 7.51
C GLU A 67 2.77 1.04 8.21
N THR A 68 2.46 2.27 7.80
CA THR A 68 1.36 3.07 8.35
C THR A 68 0.01 2.42 8.07
N VAL A 69 -0.20 1.91 6.86
CA VAL A 69 -1.42 1.17 6.51
C VAL A 69 -1.50 -0.12 7.32
N ARG A 70 -0.40 -0.85 7.48
CA ARG A 70 -0.36 -2.06 8.30
C ARG A 70 -0.72 -1.77 9.76
N LYS A 71 -0.07 -0.77 10.38
CA LYS A 71 -0.39 -0.32 11.74
C LYS A 71 -1.82 0.20 11.86
N GLY A 72 -2.31 0.90 10.85
CA GLY A 72 -3.70 1.35 10.79
C GLY A 72 -4.68 0.18 10.75
N LEU A 73 -4.39 -0.86 9.98
CA LEU A 73 -5.18 -2.09 9.92
C LEU A 73 -5.07 -2.92 11.20
N ASP A 74 -3.94 -2.89 11.91
CA ASP A 74 -3.77 -3.54 13.21
C ASP A 74 -4.50 -2.76 14.33
N ASN A 75 -4.58 -1.43 14.22
CA ASN A 75 -5.26 -0.55 15.19
C ASN A 75 -6.76 -0.44 14.97
N PHE A 76 -7.22 -0.59 13.73
CA PHE A 76 -8.63 -0.80 13.46
C PHE A 76 -8.93 -2.26 13.83
N ASP A 77 -9.91 -2.48 14.70
CA ASP A 77 -10.42 -3.81 15.09
C ASP A 77 -11.17 -4.51 13.93
N ILE A 78 -10.63 -4.40 12.72
CA ILE A 78 -11.05 -5.13 11.53
C ILE A 78 -10.37 -6.48 11.67
N GLY A 79 -11.05 -7.41 12.36
CA GLY A 79 -10.59 -8.78 12.54
C GLY A 79 -9.93 -9.31 11.26
N SER A 80 -8.72 -9.82 11.40
CA SER A 80 -7.93 -10.31 10.29
C SER A 80 -8.70 -11.40 9.54
N LYS A 81 -8.43 -11.58 8.24
CA LYS A 81 -8.96 -12.73 7.48
C LYS A 81 -8.67 -14.07 8.17
N LYS A 82 -7.62 -14.13 8.97
CA LYS A 82 -7.25 -15.31 9.77
C LYS A 82 -8.24 -15.52 10.92
N GLU A 83 -8.53 -14.50 11.70
CA GLU A 83 -9.51 -14.57 12.80
C GLU A 83 -10.91 -14.89 12.28
N PHE A 84 -11.30 -14.34 11.12
CA PHE A 84 -12.58 -14.71 10.49
C PHE A 84 -12.64 -16.20 10.13
N LYS A 85 -11.56 -16.77 9.58
CA LYS A 85 -11.48 -18.20 9.26
C LYS A 85 -11.48 -19.08 10.50
N GLU A 86 -10.77 -18.68 11.56
CA GLU A 86 -10.80 -19.38 12.84
C GLU A 86 -12.20 -19.36 13.46
N LEU A 87 -12.90 -18.23 13.38
CA LEU A 87 -14.29 -18.12 13.84
C LEU A 87 -15.22 -19.01 13.02
N GLN A 88 -15.09 -19.02 11.69
CA GLN A 88 -15.86 -19.90 10.80
C GLN A 88 -15.65 -21.38 11.15
N ALA A 89 -14.40 -21.82 11.36
CA ALA A 89 -14.10 -23.19 11.73
C ALA A 89 -14.70 -23.58 13.09
N ARG A 90 -14.70 -22.68 14.08
CA ARG A 90 -15.35 -22.92 15.37
C ARG A 90 -16.86 -23.00 15.24
N VAL A 91 -17.48 -22.20 14.38
CA VAL A 91 -18.92 -22.27 14.09
C VAL A 91 -19.27 -23.61 13.45
N GLU A 92 -18.52 -24.04 12.42
CA GLU A 92 -18.76 -25.34 11.78
C GLU A 92 -18.59 -26.53 12.75
N ASP A 93 -17.64 -26.46 13.68
CA ASP A 93 -17.46 -27.49 14.69
C ASP A 93 -18.62 -27.52 15.70
N LEU A 94 -19.08 -26.35 16.16
CA LEU A 94 -20.23 -26.24 17.05
C LEU A 94 -21.53 -26.72 16.39
N GLU A 95 -21.72 -26.41 15.10
CA GLU A 95 -22.87 -26.90 14.32
C GLU A 95 -22.86 -28.43 14.22
N LYS A 96 -21.70 -29.05 14.00
CA LYS A 96 -21.56 -30.52 14.01
C LYS A 96 -21.86 -31.12 15.37
N GLN A 97 -21.33 -30.53 16.44
CA GLN A 97 -21.58 -31.01 17.80
C GLN A 97 -23.07 -30.90 18.17
N LEU A 98 -23.76 -29.83 17.77
CA LEU A 98 -25.19 -29.67 17.96
C LEU A 98 -25.98 -30.73 17.18
N ALA A 99 -25.66 -30.95 15.91
CA ALA A 99 -26.32 -31.98 15.10
C ALA A 99 -26.16 -33.38 15.71
N MET A 100 -24.96 -33.73 16.17
CA MET A 100 -24.70 -35.00 16.86
C MET A 100 -25.49 -35.14 18.17
N ARG A 101 -25.66 -34.04 18.90
CA ARG A 101 -26.40 -34.04 20.18
C ARG A 101 -27.90 -34.13 19.97
N GLU A 102 -28.43 -33.51 18.92
CA GLU A 102 -29.84 -33.63 18.51
C GLU A 102 -30.15 -35.05 18.03
N GLU A 103 -29.26 -35.67 17.23
CA GLU A 103 -29.39 -37.07 16.83
C GLU A 103 -29.30 -38.06 18.00
N ALA A 104 -28.50 -37.76 19.02
CA ALA A 104 -28.41 -38.57 20.23
C ALA A 104 -29.67 -38.43 21.10
N SER A 105 -30.22 -37.21 21.21
CA SER A 105 -31.42 -36.95 22.02
C SER A 105 -32.71 -37.44 21.36
N GLY A 106 -32.74 -37.58 20.03
CA GLY A 106 -33.86 -38.18 19.28
C GLY A 106 -33.94 -39.71 19.39
N LYS A 107 -32.83 -40.38 19.72
CA LYS A 107 -32.77 -41.86 19.88
C LYS A 107 -33.14 -42.36 21.28
N GLU A 108 -33.21 -41.46 22.28
CA GLU A 108 -33.67 -41.81 23.64
C GLU A 108 -35.20 -41.72 23.80
N GLN A 109 -35.94 -41.24 22.79
CA GLN A 109 -37.40 -41.10 22.83
C GLN A 109 -38.15 -42.15 21.98
N GLU A 110 -37.46 -43.10 21.36
CA GLU A 110 -38.05 -44.23 20.60
C GLU A 110 -37.90 -45.57 21.32
#